data_AF-A0AAF3FQ78-F1
#
_entry.id   AF-A0AAF3FQ78-F1
#
_cell.length_a   1.000
_cell.length_b   1.000
_cell.length_c   1.000
_cell.angle_alpha   90.00
_cell.angle_beta   90.00
_cell.angle_gamma   90.00
#
_symmetry.space_group_name_H-M   'P 1'
#
loop_
_entity.id
_entity.type
_entity.pdbx_description
1 polymer ?
#
loop_
_entity_poly.entity_id
_entity_poly.type
_entity_poly.pdbx_seq_one_letter_code
_entity_poly.pdbx_strand_id
1 'polypeptide(L)'
;MNSQDYIDVLEVNLLPYLQSLPQHQLTLQKDNASIHVNQATKSWLQSKEVPLLDWPACSPDLNPIENLWGMLARRVYGNSTQYANVQALKDAITREWNAIPRSTIKKLVNSMLSRIFNVISLQGQTTKY
;
A
#
# COMPACT_ATOMS: atom_id res chain seq x y z
N MET A 1 9.66 -8.93 -9.71
CA MET A 1 10.04 -7.57 -9.30
C MET A 1 11.25 -7.67 -8.39
N ASN A 2 12.33 -7.00 -8.74
CA ASN A 2 13.53 -6.82 -7.90
C ASN A 2 13.56 -5.37 -7.34
N SER A 3 14.64 -5.00 -6.64
CA SER A 3 14.79 -3.65 -6.06
C SER A 3 14.86 -2.54 -7.10
N GLN A 4 15.46 -2.79 -8.28
CA GLN A 4 15.54 -1.82 -9.37
C GLN A 4 14.16 -1.61 -10.00
N ASP A 5 13.44 -2.69 -10.32
CA ASP A 5 12.06 -2.60 -10.83
C ASP A 5 11.16 -1.80 -9.87
N TYR A 6 11.37 -1.97 -8.56
CA TYR A 6 10.64 -1.22 -7.54
C TYR A 6 11.01 0.26 -7.52
N ILE A 7 12.30 0.59 -7.61
CA ILE A 7 12.78 1.99 -7.73
C ILE A 7 12.16 2.65 -8.97
N ASP A 8 12.15 1.95 -10.11
CA ASP A 8 11.59 2.49 -11.35
C ASP A 8 10.08 2.80 -11.19
N VAL A 9 9.33 1.93 -10.51
CA VAL A 9 7.92 2.18 -10.17
C VAL A 9 7.77 3.43 -9.30
N LEU A 10 8.60 3.61 -8.28
CA LEU A 10 8.55 4.79 -7.40
C LEU A 10 8.94 6.07 -8.15
N GLU A 11 9.95 6.00 -9.01
CA GLU A 11 10.42 7.14 -9.80
C GLU A 11 9.37 7.62 -10.80
N VAL A 12 8.66 6.69 -11.45
CA VAL A 12 7.64 7.02 -12.45
C VAL A 12 6.32 7.47 -11.80
N ASN A 13 5.93 6.88 -10.67
CA ASN A 13 4.57 7.07 -10.13
C ASN A 13 4.53 7.88 -8.83
N LEU A 14 5.45 7.63 -7.89
CA LEU A 14 5.44 8.28 -6.58
C LEU A 14 6.12 9.64 -6.62
N LEU A 15 7.32 9.73 -7.21
CA LEU A 15 8.13 10.95 -7.17
C LEU A 15 7.42 12.17 -7.80
N PRO A 16 6.78 12.08 -8.98
CA PRO A 16 6.05 13.21 -9.55
C PRO A 16 4.87 13.64 -8.67
N TYR A 17 4.20 12.68 -8.02
CA TYR A 17 3.12 12.96 -7.09
C TYR A 17 3.62 13.73 -5.86
N LEU A 18 4.73 13.31 -5.26
CA LEU A 18 5.34 14.01 -4.13
C LEU A 18 5.79 15.43 -4.50
N GLN A 19 6.38 15.61 -5.67
CA GLN A 19 6.82 16.92 -6.18
C GLN A 19 5.66 17.87 -6.50
N SER A 20 4.46 17.33 -6.77
CA SER A 20 3.26 18.14 -7.00
C SER A 20 2.65 18.72 -5.71
N LEU A 21 3.10 18.26 -4.55
CA LEU A 21 2.58 18.65 -3.25
C LEU A 21 3.53 19.63 -2.53
N PRO A 22 3.02 20.47 -1.61
CA PRO A 22 3.87 21.30 -0.78
C PRO A 22 4.88 20.45 0.01
N GLN A 23 6.14 20.89 0.06
CA GLN A 23 7.20 20.21 0.83
C GLN A 23 6.75 20.02 2.30
N HIS A 24 7.04 18.83 2.85
CA HIS A 24 6.85 18.40 4.25
C HIS A 24 5.48 17.86 4.71
N GLN A 25 4.57 17.46 3.81
CA GLN A 25 3.26 16.94 4.25
C GLN A 25 3.10 15.42 4.30
N LEU A 26 4.02 14.64 3.72
CA LEU A 26 3.81 13.21 3.53
C LEU A 26 5.01 12.35 3.98
N THR A 27 4.67 11.19 4.52
CA THR A 27 5.60 10.12 4.86
C THR A 27 5.19 8.87 4.09
N LEU A 28 6.14 8.22 3.43
CA LEU A 28 5.90 6.97 2.72
C LEU A 28 5.85 5.81 3.71
N GLN A 29 4.73 5.09 3.71
CA GLN A 29 4.58 3.81 4.39
C GLN A 29 4.81 2.67 3.39
N LYS A 30 5.64 1.70 3.78
CA LYS A 30 5.93 0.47 3.04
C LYS A 30 6.25 -0.64 4.04
N ASP A 31 6.04 -1.88 3.67
CA ASP A 31 6.43 -3.02 4.49
C ASP A 31 7.96 -3.28 4.45
N ASN A 32 8.39 -4.32 5.15
CA ASN A 32 9.79 -4.73 5.22
C ASN A 32 10.16 -5.84 4.22
N ALA A 33 9.45 -5.96 3.09
CA ALA A 33 9.84 -6.89 2.04
C ALA A 33 11.30 -6.64 1.61
N SER A 34 12.03 -7.71 1.27
CA SER A 34 13.49 -7.65 1.03
C SER A 34 13.89 -6.61 -0.04
N ILE A 35 13.08 -6.46 -1.09
CA ILE A 35 13.27 -5.47 -2.15
C ILE A 35 13.03 -4.03 -1.68
N HIS A 36 12.20 -3.80 -0.65
CA HIS A 36 11.91 -2.47 -0.10
C HIS A 36 12.96 -2.01 0.90
N VAL A 37 13.62 -2.94 1.60
CA VAL A 37 14.64 -2.65 2.63
C VAL A 37 16.07 -2.84 2.14
N ASN A 38 16.26 -3.25 0.88
CA ASN A 38 17.55 -3.34 0.23
C ASN A 38 18.27 -1.99 0.25
N GLN A 39 19.61 -2.04 0.34
CA GLN A 39 20.46 -0.84 0.35
C GLN A 39 20.21 0.06 -0.87
N ALA A 40 20.03 -0.49 -2.07
CA ALA A 40 19.78 0.30 -3.27
C ALA A 40 18.51 1.16 -3.13
N THR A 41 17.41 0.56 -2.69
CA THR A 41 16.12 1.23 -2.49
C THR A 41 16.19 2.26 -1.36
N LYS A 42 16.85 1.93 -0.25
CA LYS A 42 17.08 2.88 0.85
C LYS A 42 17.90 4.09 0.41
N SER A 43 19.01 3.87 -0.27
CA SER A 43 19.87 4.94 -0.78
C SER A 43 19.13 5.84 -1.78
N TRP A 44 18.32 5.26 -2.68
CA TRP A 44 17.51 6.03 -3.62
C TRP A 44 16.48 6.90 -2.88
N LEU A 45 15.69 6.34 -1.96
CA LEU A 45 14.70 7.07 -1.17
C LEU A 45 15.33 8.23 -0.39
N GLN A 46 16.51 7.98 0.21
CA GLN A 46 17.29 9.02 0.90
C GLN A 46 17.73 10.13 -0.04
N SER A 47 18.25 9.79 -1.23
CA SER A 47 18.69 10.78 -2.23
C SER A 47 17.57 11.66 -2.77
N LYS A 48 16.32 11.17 -2.72
CA LYS A 48 15.11 11.91 -3.13
C LYS A 48 14.42 12.60 -1.96
N GLU A 49 15.04 12.56 -0.77
CA GLU A 49 14.52 13.14 0.48
C GLU A 49 13.10 12.67 0.82
N VAL A 50 12.77 11.40 0.51
CA VAL A 50 11.45 10.82 0.78
C VAL A 50 11.40 10.32 2.23
N PRO A 51 10.59 10.93 3.12
CA PRO A 51 10.49 10.48 4.50
C PRO A 51 9.84 9.10 4.57
N LEU A 52 10.40 8.19 5.38
CA LEU A 52 9.88 6.84 5.57
C LEU A 52 9.26 6.67 6.95
N LEU A 53 8.15 5.96 7.01
CA LEU A 53 7.55 5.52 8.26
C LEU A 53 8.25 4.23 8.72
N ASP A 54 8.73 4.21 9.96
CA ASP A 54 9.22 2.98 10.57
C ASP A 54 8.10 1.96 10.68
N TRP A 55 8.36 0.74 10.19
CA TRP A 55 7.35 -0.30 10.08
C TRP A 55 7.74 -1.56 10.85
N PRO A 56 6.88 -2.09 11.72
CA PRO A 56 7.15 -3.35 12.41
C PRO A 56 7.12 -4.54 11.45
N ALA A 57 7.98 -5.53 11.70
CA ALA A 57 7.97 -6.78 10.94
C ALA A 57 6.65 -7.54 11.15
N CYS A 58 6.26 -8.35 10.15
CA CYS A 58 5.12 -9.26 10.25
C CYS A 58 3.79 -8.62 10.71
N SER A 59 3.55 -7.35 10.34
CA SER A 59 2.36 -6.59 10.77
C SER A 59 1.45 -6.21 9.59
N PRO A 60 0.87 -7.18 8.86
CA PRO A 60 -0.04 -6.89 7.76
C PRO A 60 -1.37 -6.28 8.25
N ASP A 61 -1.77 -6.57 9.49
CA ASP A 61 -2.95 -6.02 10.16
C ASP A 61 -2.84 -4.51 10.42
N LEU A 62 -1.62 -3.99 10.47
CA LEU A 62 -1.35 -2.55 10.51
C LEU A 62 -1.38 -1.90 9.13
N ASN A 63 -1.29 -2.66 8.03
CA ASN A 63 -1.16 -2.12 6.68
C ASN A 63 -2.53 -1.97 5.99
N PRO A 64 -3.11 -0.75 5.87
CA PRO A 64 -4.48 -0.60 5.38
C PRO A 64 -4.67 -1.02 3.92
N ILE A 65 -3.59 -1.06 3.12
CA ILE A 65 -3.65 -1.47 1.72
C ILE A 65 -4.04 -2.95 1.59
N GLU A 66 -3.75 -3.80 2.59
CA GLU A 66 -4.15 -5.21 2.60
C GLU A 66 -5.66 -5.36 2.60
N ASN A 67 -6.36 -4.52 3.38
CA ASN A 67 -7.82 -4.50 3.35
C ASN A 67 -8.35 -3.98 2.01
N LEU A 68 -7.70 -2.99 1.40
CA LEU A 68 -8.07 -2.49 0.08
C LEU A 68 -7.91 -3.57 -0.99
N TRP A 69 -6.82 -4.36 -0.96
CA TRP A 69 -6.64 -5.52 -1.84
C TRP A 69 -7.71 -6.57 -1.63
N GLY A 70 -8.03 -6.90 -0.37
CA GLY A 70 -9.12 -7.82 -0.06
C GLY A 70 -10.48 -7.32 -0.54
N MET A 71 -10.74 -6.01 -0.52
CA MET A 71 -11.97 -5.42 -1.07
C MET A 71 -11.99 -5.50 -2.60
N LEU A 72 -10.88 -5.16 -3.25
CA LEU A 72 -10.75 -5.21 -4.70
C LEU A 72 -10.94 -6.64 -5.22
N ALA A 73 -10.27 -7.62 -4.61
CA ALA A 73 -10.39 -9.03 -5.00
C ALA A 73 -11.83 -9.53 -4.90
N ARG A 74 -12.56 -9.19 -3.81
CA ARG A 74 -13.98 -9.56 -3.65
C ARG A 74 -14.88 -8.94 -4.71
N ARG A 75 -14.57 -7.72 -5.17
CA ARG A 75 -15.33 -7.06 -6.25
C ARG A 75 -15.03 -7.69 -7.60
N VAL A 76 -13.75 -7.94 -7.89
CA VAL A 76 -13.28 -8.54 -9.15
C VAL A 76 -13.79 -9.97 -9.31
N TYR A 77 -13.77 -10.78 -8.26
CA TYR A 77 -14.20 -12.19 -8.30
C TYR A 77 -15.59 -12.43 -7.70
N GLY A 78 -16.34 -11.37 -7.43
CA GLY A 78 -17.70 -11.46 -6.90
C GLY A 78 -18.60 -12.30 -7.81
N ASN A 79 -19.62 -12.94 -7.23
CA ASN A 79 -20.56 -13.79 -7.98
C ASN A 79 -19.89 -14.91 -8.80
N SER A 80 -18.76 -15.43 -8.30
CA SER A 80 -17.98 -16.49 -8.96
C SER A 80 -17.47 -16.11 -10.36
N THR A 81 -17.26 -14.81 -10.63
CA THR A 81 -16.78 -14.31 -11.91
C THR A 81 -15.43 -14.93 -12.27
N GLN A 82 -15.29 -15.38 -13.52
CA GLN A 82 -14.05 -15.89 -14.09
C GLN A 82 -13.66 -15.10 -15.34
N TYR A 83 -12.37 -15.08 -15.66
CA TYR A 83 -11.83 -14.31 -16.79
C TYR A 83 -11.15 -15.23 -17.78
N ALA A 84 -11.46 -15.07 -19.06
CA ALA A 84 -10.94 -15.92 -20.13
C ALA A 84 -9.45 -15.70 -20.43
N ASN A 85 -8.91 -14.53 -20.09
CA ASN A 85 -7.50 -14.20 -20.30
C ASN A 85 -7.04 -13.08 -19.36
N VAL A 86 -5.72 -12.83 -19.36
CA VAL A 86 -5.07 -11.81 -18.53
C VAL A 86 -5.59 -10.40 -18.84
N GLN A 87 -5.89 -10.08 -20.10
CA GLN A 87 -6.37 -8.74 -20.47
C GLN A 87 -7.75 -8.47 -19.86
N ALA A 88 -8.69 -9.42 -19.99
CA ALA A 88 -10.02 -9.31 -19.39
C ALA A 88 -9.95 -9.14 -17.86
N LEU A 89 -9.01 -9.83 -17.21
CA LEU A 89 -8.76 -9.66 -15.77
C LEU A 89 -8.21 -8.25 -15.45
N LYS A 90 -7.23 -7.75 -16.22
CA LYS A 90 -6.68 -6.40 -16.05
C LYS A 90 -7.74 -5.31 -16.21
N ASP A 91 -8.60 -5.44 -17.22
CA ASP A 91 -9.69 -4.50 -17.47
C ASP A 91 -10.69 -4.48 -16.32
N ALA A 92 -11.03 -5.66 -15.78
CA ALA A 92 -11.90 -5.76 -14.62
C ALA A 92 -11.28 -5.20 -13.34
N ILE A 93 -10.00 -5.48 -13.07
CA ILE A 93 -9.26 -4.89 -11.94
C ILE A 93 -9.27 -3.36 -12.04
N THR A 94 -8.99 -2.81 -13.22
CA THR A 94 -8.97 -1.36 -13.45
C THR A 94 -10.35 -0.74 -13.24
N ARG A 95 -11.40 -1.38 -13.77
CA ARG A 95 -12.78 -0.94 -13.58
C ARG A 95 -13.16 -0.92 -12.10
N GLU A 96 -12.92 -2.02 -11.39
CA GLU A 96 -13.29 -2.12 -9.98
C GLU A 96 -12.46 -1.17 -9.10
N TRP A 97 -11.17 -1.00 -9.40
CA TRP A 97 -10.30 -0.03 -8.72
C TRP A 97 -10.85 1.39 -8.84
N ASN A 98 -11.19 1.82 -10.06
CA ASN A 98 -11.74 3.14 -10.32
C ASN A 98 -13.13 3.34 -9.67
N ALA A 99 -13.87 2.24 -9.45
CA ALA A 99 -15.17 2.24 -8.79
C ALA A 99 -15.07 2.19 -7.25
N ILE A 100 -13.88 2.17 -6.65
CA ILE A 100 -13.71 2.28 -5.19
C ILE A 100 -13.90 3.74 -4.76
N PRO A 101 -14.89 4.05 -3.91
CA PRO A 101 -15.10 5.41 -3.45
C PRO A 101 -13.91 5.93 -2.63
N ARG A 102 -13.54 7.20 -2.79
CA ARG A 102 -12.54 7.87 -1.94
C ARG A 102 -12.89 7.82 -0.45
N SER A 103 -14.18 7.76 -0.11
CA SER A 103 -14.64 7.60 1.27
C SER A 103 -14.20 6.26 1.89
N THR A 104 -14.10 5.20 1.10
CA THR A 104 -13.54 3.91 1.54
C THR A 104 -12.06 4.05 1.89
N ILE A 105 -11.28 4.69 1.02
CA ILE A 105 -9.85 4.93 1.25
C ILE A 105 -9.65 5.76 2.53
N LYS A 106 -10.42 6.85 2.69
CA LYS A 106 -10.39 7.67 3.91
C LYS A 106 -10.73 6.87 5.17
N LYS A 107 -11.74 6.00 5.14
CA LYS A 107 -12.08 5.13 6.28
C LYS A 107 -10.93 4.19 6.65
N LEU A 108 -10.26 3.60 5.67
CA LEU A 108 -9.10 2.73 5.91
C LEU A 108 -7.95 3.50 6.56
N VAL A 109 -7.59 4.66 6.03
CA VAL A 109 -6.55 5.53 6.61
C VAL A 109 -6.92 5.96 8.03
N ASN A 110 -8.16 6.42 8.25
CA ASN A 110 -8.62 6.87 9.57
C ASN A 110 -8.67 5.73 10.61
N SER A 111 -8.68 4.46 10.18
CA SER A 111 -8.64 3.32 11.09
C SER A 111 -7.27 3.08 11.72
N MET A 112 -6.20 3.73 11.24
CA MET A 112 -4.83 3.52 11.73
C MET A 112 -4.67 3.78 13.22
N LEU A 113 -5.30 4.83 13.76
CA LEU A 113 -5.22 5.11 15.19
C LEU A 113 -5.81 3.96 16.03
N SER A 114 -6.93 3.39 15.60
CA SER A 114 -7.54 2.24 16.27
C SER A 114 -6.70 0.97 16.14
N ARG A 115 -6.05 0.74 14.99
CA ARG A 115 -5.12 -0.39 14.79
C ARG A 115 -3.94 -0.30 15.74
N ILE A 116 -3.32 0.88 15.82
CA ILE A 116 -2.20 1.17 16.73
C ILE A 116 -2.61 0.96 18.18
N PHE A 117 -3.77 1.48 18.59
CA PHE A 117 -4.27 1.29 19.95
C PHE A 117 -4.50 -0.20 20.27
N ASN A 118 -5.07 -0.97 19.34
CA ASN A 118 -5.31 -2.39 19.53
C ASN A 118 -4.01 -3.18 19.65
N VAL A 119 -3.01 -2.94 18.79
CA VAL A 119 -1.73 -3.67 18.87
C VAL A 119 -0.99 -3.35 20.17
N ILE A 120 -1.04 -2.11 20.65
CA ILE A 120 -0.47 -1.73 21.95
C ILE A 120 -1.21 -2.45 23.09
N SER A 121 -2.55 -2.45 23.06
CA SER A 121 -3.38 -3.11 24.08
C SER A 121 -3.16 -4.62 24.11
N LEU A 122 -2.87 -5.22 22.96
CA LEU A 122 -2.54 -6.64 22.79
C LEU A 122 -1.04 -6.93 22.95
N GLN A 123 -0.24 -5.96 23.38
CA GLN A 123 1.21 -6.12 23.62
C GLN A 123 1.98 -6.66 22.40
N GLY A 124 1.64 -6.18 21.20
CA GLY A 124 2.29 -6.58 19.96
C GLY A 124 1.69 -7.82 19.29
N GLN A 125 0.65 -8.44 19.85
CA GLN A 125 -0.05 -9.56 19.20
C GLN A 125 -0.96 -9.09 18.05
N THR A 126 -1.30 -10.03 17.17
CA THR A 126 -2.14 -9.81 15.99
C THR A 126 -3.50 -9.23 16.34
N THR A 127 -3.90 -8.21 15.59
CA THR A 127 -5.22 -7.58 15.73
C THR A 127 -6.25 -8.22 14.79
N LYS A 128 -7.53 -7.84 14.92
CA LYS A 128 -8.63 -8.33 14.09
C LYS A 128 -8.67 -7.79 12.65
N TYR A 129 -7.73 -6.92 12.29
CA TYR A 129 -7.78 -6.11 11.07
C TYR A 129 -7.17 -6.81 9.86
#